data_AF-A0A847IS07-F1
#
_entry.id   AF-A0A847IS07-F1
#
_cell.length_a   1.000
_cell.length_b   1.000
_cell.length_c   1.000
_cell.angle_alpha   90.00
_cell.angle_beta   90.00
_cell.angle_gamma   90.00
#
_symmetry.space_group_name_H-M   'P 1'
#
loop_
_entity.id
_entity.type
_entity.pdbx_description
1 polymer ?
#
loop_
_entity_poly.entity_id
_entity_poly.type
_entity_poly.pdbx_seq_one_letter_code
_entity_poly.pdbx_strand_id
1 'polypeptide(L)'
;MGNNTAPEEEQAICITCGLCCDGTLYMHATLQPGERGHLPDKIEEAGRTGEDGDYFLLPCGYFSGSCTIYELPRADVCSTYR
;
A
#
# COMPACT_ATOMS: atom_id res chain seq x y z
N MET A 1 -16.85 -19.44 -4.21
CA MET A 1 -16.70 -17.97 -4.23
C MET A 1 -15.80 -17.68 -5.42
N GLY A 2 -16.31 -17.03 -6.47
CA GLY A 2 -15.53 -16.82 -7.70
C GLY A 2 -14.42 -15.81 -7.45
N ASN A 3 -13.19 -16.13 -7.87
CA ASN A 3 -12.12 -15.15 -7.90
C ASN A 3 -12.50 -14.06 -8.91
N ASN A 4 -12.96 -12.92 -8.41
CA ASN A 4 -13.29 -11.74 -9.22
C ASN A 4 -12.02 -10.94 -9.52
N THR A 5 -10.98 -11.62 -9.99
CA THR A 5 -9.71 -11.00 -10.34
C THR A 5 -9.86 -10.36 -11.71
N ALA A 6 -9.54 -9.07 -11.82
CA ALA A 6 -9.56 -8.35 -13.09
C ALA A 6 -8.64 -9.05 -14.13
N PRO A 7 -8.86 -8.91 -15.44
CA PRO A 7 -7.94 -9.36 -16.49
C PRO A 7 -6.49 -8.89 -16.25
N GLU A 8 -5.49 -9.64 -16.72
CA GLU A 8 -4.06 -9.31 -16.48
C GLU A 8 -3.66 -7.93 -17.01
N GLU A 9 -4.20 -7.52 -18.15
CA GLU A 9 -3.98 -6.21 -18.74
C GLU A 9 -4.48 -5.05 -17.86
N GLU A 10 -5.60 -5.26 -17.16
CA GLU A 10 -6.13 -4.29 -16.20
C GLU A 10 -5.28 -4.27 -14.91
N GLN A 11 -4.77 -5.42 -14.48
CA GLN A 11 -3.87 -5.51 -13.33
C GLN A 11 -2.52 -4.81 -13.58
N ALA A 12 -2.04 -4.78 -14.83
CA ALA A 12 -0.81 -4.05 -15.19
C ALA A 12 -0.91 -2.55 -14.91
N ILE A 13 -2.12 -1.98 -14.94
CA ILE A 13 -2.35 -0.57 -14.61
C ILE A 13 -2.03 -0.33 -13.12
N CYS A 14 -2.48 -1.20 -12.22
CA CYS A 14 -2.22 -1.06 -10.78
C CYS A 14 -0.72 -1.04 -10.45
N ILE A 15 0.06 -1.86 -11.17
CA ILE A 15 1.52 -1.98 -11.00
C ILE A 15 2.25 -0.70 -11.44
N THR A 16 1.71 -0.01 -12.44
CA THR A 16 2.40 1.10 -13.11
C THR A 16 1.84 2.47 -12.77
N CYS A 17 0.61 2.58 -12.24
CA CYS A 17 -0.07 3.86 -12.08
C CYS A 17 0.41 4.69 -10.87
N GLY A 18 0.84 4.03 -9.79
CA GLY A 18 1.31 4.70 -8.57
C GLY A 18 0.25 5.40 -7.71
N LEU A 19 -1.03 5.38 -8.10
CA LEU A 19 -2.11 6.17 -7.46
C LEU A 19 -2.41 5.79 -6.00
N CYS A 20 -2.11 4.55 -5.60
CA CYS A 20 -2.24 4.11 -4.20
C CYS A 20 -1.04 4.55 -3.33
N CYS A 21 0.06 4.97 -3.95
CA CYS A 21 1.33 5.31 -3.30
C CYS A 21 1.63 6.80 -3.29
N ASP A 22 1.06 7.59 -4.22
CA ASP A 22 1.31 9.03 -4.34
C ASP A 22 0.39 9.90 -3.45
N GLY A 23 -0.68 9.32 -2.92
CA GLY A 23 -1.68 10.02 -2.12
C GLY A 23 -2.98 10.36 -2.87
N THR A 24 -3.09 9.99 -4.15
CA THR A 24 -4.26 10.32 -4.98
C THR A 24 -5.53 9.60 -4.52
N LEU A 25 -5.44 8.30 -4.22
CA LEU A 25 -6.61 7.52 -3.76
C LEU A 25 -6.99 7.83 -2.31
N TYR A 26 -6.00 8.09 -1.45
CA TYR A 26 -6.17 8.40 -0.04
C TYR A 26 -4.88 9.07 0.47
N MET A 27 -4.96 9.90 1.50
CA MET A 27 -3.78 10.60 2.06
C MET A 27 -3.03 9.80 3.12
N HIS A 28 -3.68 8.79 3.69
CA HIS A 28 -3.12 7.90 4.69
C HIS A 28 -3.64 6.48 4.48
N ALA A 29 -2.76 5.50 4.68
CA ALA A 29 -3.03 4.09 4.51
C ALA A 29 -3.22 3.45 5.89
N THR A 30 -4.43 3.01 6.20
CA THR A 30 -4.75 2.32 7.47
C THR A 30 -4.14 0.93 7.48
N LEU A 31 -3.54 0.56 8.61
CA LEU A 31 -2.96 -0.75 8.88
C LEU A 31 -3.95 -1.60 9.69
N GLN A 32 -3.99 -2.89 9.39
CA GLN A 32 -4.66 -3.89 10.21
C GLN A 32 -3.92 -4.06 11.54
N PRO A 33 -4.64 -4.45 12.61
CA PRO A 33 -4.01 -4.72 13.90
C PRO A 33 -2.90 -5.79 13.78
N GLY A 34 -1.68 -5.43 14.20
CA GLY A 34 -0.52 -6.33 14.20
C GLY A 34 0.34 -6.30 12.94
N GLU A 35 -0.02 -5.55 11.90
CA GLU A 35 0.87 -5.37 10.73
C GLU A 35 2.15 -4.62 11.09
N ARG A 36 2.03 -3.61 11.95
CA ARG A 36 3.15 -2.77 12.37
C ARG A 36 4.22 -3.60 13.10
N GLY A 37 5.48 -3.31 12.81
CA GLY A 37 6.64 -4.10 13.20
C GLY A 37 7.05 -5.18 12.19
N HIS A 38 6.27 -5.40 11.13
CA HIS A 38 6.52 -6.39 10.08
C HIS A 38 6.53 -5.80 8.67
N LEU A 39 6.41 -4.47 8.53
CA LEU A 39 6.43 -3.77 7.25
C LEU A 39 7.86 -3.35 6.86
N PRO A 40 8.10 -3.06 5.57
CA PRO A 40 9.38 -2.51 5.13
C PRO A 40 9.72 -1.19 5.80
N ASP A 41 11.01 -0.96 6.04
CA ASP A 41 11.55 0.12 6.87
C ASP A 41 10.92 1.49 6.60
N LYS A 42 10.79 1.92 5.34
CA LYS A 42 10.27 3.27 5.05
C LYS A 42 8.77 3.42 5.35
N ILE A 43 8.01 2.32 5.35
CA ILE A 43 6.60 2.33 5.77
C ILE A 43 6.53 2.40 7.30
N GLU A 44 7.38 1.63 8.00
CA GLU A 44 7.47 1.68 9.46
C GLU A 44 7.88 3.07 9.97
N GLU A 45 8.87 3.71 9.34
CA GLU A 45 9.30 5.08 9.64
C GLU A 45 8.16 6.11 9.45
N ALA A 46 7.31 5.89 8.44
CA ALA A 46 6.13 6.72 8.17
C ALA A 46 4.91 6.35 9.04
N GLY A 47 5.00 5.27 9.81
CA GLY A 47 3.93 4.75 10.66
C GLY A 47 3.55 5.70 11.79
N ARG A 48 2.25 5.85 12.04
CA ARG A 48 1.63 6.68 13.06
C ARG A 48 0.51 5.88 13.73
N THR A 49 0.24 6.21 14.99
CA THR A 49 -0.89 5.64 15.74
C THR A 49 -1.86 6.78 16.01
N GLY A 50 -3.09 6.66 15.51
CA GLY A 50 -4.19 7.58 15.75
C GLY A 50 -5.27 6.96 16.65
N GLU A 51 -6.37 7.68 16.82
CA GLU A 51 -7.51 7.20 17.61
C GLU A 51 -8.15 5.94 17.01
N ASP A 52 -8.18 5.84 15.67
CA ASP A 52 -8.79 4.72 14.92
C ASP A 52 -7.79 3.57 14.62
N GLY A 53 -6.56 3.66 15.12
CA GLY A 53 -5.53 2.63 14.94
C GLY A 53 -4.27 3.10 14.23
N ASP A 54 -3.46 2.13 13.77
CA ASP A 54 -2.20 2.38 13.08
C ASP A 54 -2.42 2.72 11.60
N TYR A 55 -1.62 3.65 11.09
CA TYR A 55 -1.64 4.05 9.68
C TYR A 55 -0.26 4.59 9.28
N PHE A 56 -0.01 4.76 7.98
CA PHE A 56 1.13 5.54 7.50
C PHE A 56 0.68 6.63 6.52
N LEU A 57 1.44 7.72 6.48
CA LEU A 57 1.15 8.85 5.59
C LEU A 57 1.63 8.57 4.16
N LEU A 58 0.89 9.11 3.18
CA LEU A 58 1.31 9.15 1.79
C LEU A 58 1.87 10.55 1.41
N PRO A 59 2.78 10.65 0.44
CA PRO A 59 3.27 9.57 -0.43
C PRO A 59 4.11 8.52 0.31
N CYS A 60 3.99 7.26 -0.11
CA CYS A 60 4.74 6.15 0.46
C CYS A 60 6.24 6.36 0.23
N GLY A 61 7.09 6.02 1.21
CA GLY A 61 8.55 6.18 1.08
C GLY A 61 9.21 5.36 -0.04
N TYR A 62 8.47 4.41 -0.62
CA TYR A 62 8.87 3.61 -1.78
C TYR A 62 8.24 4.09 -3.10
N PHE A 63 7.48 5.17 -3.08
CA PHE A 63 6.93 5.76 -4.29
C PHE A 63 8.05 6.33 -5.18
N SER A 64 8.10 5.87 -6.44
CA SER A 64 9.00 6.40 -7.46
C SER A 64 8.30 6.37 -8.83
N GLY A 65 7.25 7.17 -8.97
CA GLY A 65 6.34 7.11 -10.12
C GLY A 65 5.32 5.96 -10.04
N SER A 66 5.72 4.80 -9.51
CA SER A 66 4.84 3.71 -9.09
C SER A 66 5.35 3.02 -7.81
N CYS A 67 4.66 1.97 -7.36
CA CYS A 67 5.12 1.17 -6.23
C CYS A 67 6.35 0.35 -6.65
N THR A 68 7.42 0.39 -5.84
CA THR A 68 8.71 -0.26 -6.16
C THR A 68 9.00 -1.50 -5.32
N ILE A 69 8.07 -1.92 -4.47
CA ILE A 69 8.28 -2.97 -3.47
C ILE A 69 7.33 -4.16 -3.63
N TYR A 70 6.95 -4.48 -4.86
CA TYR A 70 6.09 -5.64 -5.15
C TYR A 70 6.70 -6.98 -4.74
N GLU A 71 8.04 -7.05 -4.62
CA GLU A 71 8.78 -8.24 -4.18
C GLU A 71 9.07 -8.26 -2.67
N LEU A 72 8.66 -7.23 -1.92
CA LEU A 72 8.79 -7.17 -0.46
C LEU A 72 7.42 -7.39 0.19
N PRO A 73 7.38 -7.73 1.50
CA PRO A 73 6.15 -7.62 2.27
C PRO A 73 5.56 -6.21 2.10
N ARG A 74 4.26 -6.13 1.85
CA ARG A 74 3.52 -4.86 1.75
C ARG A 74 2.42 -4.88 2.80
N ALA A 75 1.97 -3.69 3.21
CA ALA A 75 0.78 -3.59 4.03
C ALA A 75 -0.43 -4.23 3.31
N ASP A 76 -1.37 -4.79 4.06
CA ASP A 76 -2.57 -5.47 3.54
C ASP A 76 -3.36 -4.54 2.60
N VAL A 77 -3.49 -3.26 2.98
CA VAL A 77 -4.14 -2.24 2.14
C VAL A 77 -3.42 -2.07 0.79
N CYS A 78 -2.08 -2.14 0.78
CA CYS A 78 -1.31 -2.09 -0.47
C CYS A 78 -1.54 -3.34 -1.31
N SER A 79 -1.75 -4.49 -0.69
CA SER A 79 -2.02 -5.78 -1.36
C SER A 79 -3.42 -5.88 -1.98
N THR A 80 -4.33 -4.96 -1.62
CA THR A 80 -5.60 -4.77 -2.35
C THR A 80 -5.36 -4.35 -3.79
N TYR A 81 -4.23 -3.70 -4.07
CA TYR A 81 -3.80 -3.27 -5.40
C TYR A 81 -2.60 -4.11 -5.85
N ARG A 82 -2.64 -4.60 -7.08
CA ARG A 82 -1.65 -5.57 -7.59
C ARG A 82 -0.48 -4.93 -8.30
#